data_AF-A0A1A0MAT7-F1
#
_entry.id   AF-A0A1A0MAT7-F1
#
_cell.length_a   1.000
_cell.length_b   1.000
_cell.length_c   1.000
_cell.angle_alpha   90.00
_cell.angle_beta   90.00
_cell.angle_gamma   90.00
#
_symmetry.space_group_name_H-M   'P 1'
#
loop_
_entity.id
_entity.type
_entity.pdbx_description
1 polymer ?
#
loop_
_entity_poly.entity_id
_entity_poly.type
_entity_poly.pdbx_seq_one_letter_code
_entity_poly.pdbx_strand_id
1 'polypeptide(L)'
;MSVCITCGTDCDQSFTVNWNGRTASFDCIECMATMVAPTCHHCGCRILGHALRIDGRQYCCEHCAQAADHGARPAANSGRRQFGERFLRPAPDE
;
A
#
# COMPACT_ATOMS: atom_id res chain seq x y z
N MET A 1 3.72 19.53 -16.42
CA MET A 1 3.40 18.15 -16.00
C MET A 1 4.48 17.67 -15.05
N SER A 2 4.22 16.60 -14.30
CA SER A 2 5.27 16.00 -13.47
C SER A 2 5.62 14.61 -13.97
N VAL A 3 6.92 14.31 -13.97
CA VAL A 3 7.47 13.06 -14.50
C VAL A 3 7.35 11.98 -13.44
N CYS A 4 6.77 10.84 -13.80
CA CYS A 4 6.72 9.68 -12.92
C CYS A 4 8.13 9.17 -12.62
N ILE A 5 8.49 9.09 -11.34
CA ILE A 5 9.81 8.59 -10.91
C ILE A 5 10.02 7.09 -11.22
N THR A 6 8.94 6.32 -11.38
CA THR A 6 9.02 4.88 -11.63
C THR A 6 9.20 4.55 -13.11
N CYS A 7 8.38 5.14 -14.00
CA CYS A 7 8.37 4.79 -15.42
C CYS A 7 8.93 5.88 -16.34
N GLY A 8 9.10 7.12 -15.86
CA GLY A 8 9.63 8.24 -16.66
C GLY A 8 8.61 8.94 -17.55
N THR A 9 7.34 8.56 -17.53
CA THR A 9 6.28 9.21 -18.31
C THR A 9 5.97 10.60 -17.76
N ASP A 10 5.87 11.58 -18.66
CA ASP A 10 5.38 12.92 -18.33
C ASP A 10 3.83 12.93 -18.29
N CYS A 11 3.30 13.04 -17.06
CA CYS A 11 1.90 12.93 -16.66
C CYS A 11 1.14 14.27 -16.46
N ASP A 12 0.05 14.58 -17.18
CA ASP A 12 -0.86 15.70 -16.82
C ASP A 12 -1.65 15.37 -15.56
N GLN A 13 -2.08 14.11 -15.45
CA GLN A 13 -2.85 13.60 -14.30
C GLN A 13 -1.97 12.95 -13.23
N SER A 14 -0.69 13.35 -13.19
CA SER A 14 0.24 12.91 -12.15
C SER A 14 -0.20 13.36 -10.75
N PHE A 15 0.17 12.58 -9.73
CA PHE A 15 -0.09 12.91 -8.33
C PHE A 15 1.19 12.80 -7.50
N THR A 16 1.26 13.59 -6.43
CA THR A 16 2.41 13.60 -5.51
C THR A 16 2.11 12.76 -4.28
N VAL A 17 3.06 11.91 -3.89
CA VAL A 17 2.99 11.13 -2.65
C VAL A 17 4.11 11.56 -1.72
N ASN A 18 3.76 11.75 -0.45
CA ASN A 18 4.69 12.01 0.63
C ASN A 18 4.71 10.80 1.58
N TRP A 19 5.87 10.16 1.75
CA TRP A 19 6.02 8.99 2.62
C TRP A 19 7.43 8.94 3.22
N ASN A 20 7.55 8.63 4.51
CA ASN A 20 8.85 8.48 5.19
C ASN A 20 9.84 9.65 4.94
N GLY A 21 9.34 10.89 4.89
CA GLY A 21 10.17 12.07 4.61
C GLY A 21 10.61 12.23 3.14
N ARG A 22 10.09 11.39 2.24
CA ARG A 22 10.32 11.46 0.79
C ARG A 22 9.07 11.99 0.09
N THR A 23 9.30 12.76 -0.96
CA THR A 23 8.26 13.31 -1.83
C THR A 23 8.59 12.94 -3.27
N ALA A 24 7.63 12.38 -4.01
CA ALA A 24 7.80 12.09 -5.43
C ALA A 24 6.46 12.10 -6.18
N SER A 25 6.54 12.29 -7.49
CA SER A 25 5.39 12.24 -8.39
C SER A 25 5.28 10.89 -9.10
N PHE A 26 4.03 10.46 -9.31
CA PHE A 26 3.68 9.22 -9.99
C PHE A 26 2.53 9.47 -10.98
N ASP A 27 2.51 8.71 -12.08
CA ASP A 27 1.45 8.77 -13.09
C ASP A 27 0.26 7.85 -12.74
N CYS A 28 0.52 6.71 -12.06
CA CYS A 28 -0.51 5.76 -11.66
C CYS A 28 -0.21 5.10 -10.31
N ILE A 29 -1.25 4.50 -9.70
CA ILE A 29 -1.15 3.81 -8.40
C ILE A 29 -0.20 2.61 -8.48
N GLU A 30 -0.10 1.94 -9.62
CA GLU A 30 0.83 0.82 -9.81
C GLU A 30 2.29 1.27 -9.76
N CYS A 31 2.62 2.37 -10.43
CA CYS A 31 3.95 2.99 -10.38
C CYS A 31 4.33 3.42 -8.96
N MET A 32 3.38 4.01 -8.22
CA MET A 32 3.57 4.34 -6.81
C MET A 32 3.78 3.08 -5.97
N ALA A 33 2.89 2.09 -6.09
CA ALA A 33 2.95 0.84 -5.34
C ALA A 33 4.26 0.10 -5.57
N THR A 34 4.80 0.17 -6.79
CA THR A 34 6.07 -0.41 -7.16
C THR A 34 7.23 0.04 -6.27
N MET A 35 7.20 1.31 -5.85
CA MET A 35 8.24 1.93 -5.02
C MET A 35 7.90 2.00 -3.53
N VAL A 36 6.63 2.23 -3.19
CA VAL A 36 6.20 2.59 -1.83
C VAL A 36 5.67 1.39 -1.05
N ALA A 37 5.00 0.44 -1.71
CA ALA A 37 4.30 -0.63 -1.00
C ALA A 37 5.30 -1.68 -0.48
N PRO A 38 5.16 -2.12 0.79
CA PRO A 38 5.94 -3.23 1.29
C PRO A 38 5.57 -4.53 0.57
N THR A 39 6.50 -5.47 0.54
CA THR A 39 6.27 -6.81 -0.01
C THR A 39 5.88 -7.78 1.10
N CYS A 40 4.97 -8.70 0.77
CA CYS A 40 4.64 -9.82 1.63
C CYS A 40 5.82 -10.79 1.69
N HIS A 41 6.20 -11.18 2.90
CA HIS A 41 7.32 -12.07 3.13
C HIS A 41 7.11 -13.49 2.55
N HIS A 42 5.85 -13.90 2.33
CA HIS A 42 5.52 -15.22 1.77
C HIS A 42 5.31 -15.19 0.24
N CYS A 43 4.28 -14.48 -0.26
CA CYS A 43 3.95 -14.45 -1.70
C CYS A 43 4.85 -13.52 -2.53
N GLY A 44 5.62 -12.62 -1.91
CA GLY A 44 6.35 -11.54 -2.60
C GLY A 44 5.45 -10.43 -3.16
N CYS A 45 4.13 -10.60 -3.11
CA CYS A 45 3.17 -9.63 -3.62
C CYS A 45 3.17 -8.32 -2.80
N ARG A 46 2.91 -7.19 -3.47
CA ARG A 46 2.87 -5.86 -2.85
C ARG A 46 1.63 -5.71 -1.98
N ILE A 47 1.82 -5.23 -0.76
CA ILE A 47 0.74 -5.04 0.20
C ILE A 47 0.20 -3.63 0.06
N LEU A 48 -0.96 -3.50 -0.59
CA LEU A 48 -1.67 -2.23 -0.75
C LEU A 48 -2.73 -1.99 0.34
N GLY A 49 -3.06 -3.04 1.10
CA GLY A 49 -3.99 -3.01 2.22
C GLY A 49 -3.29 -3.02 3.58
N HIS A 50 -4.04 -3.43 4.60
CA HIS A 50 -3.49 -3.55 5.96
C HIS A 50 -2.63 -4.80 6.08
N ALA A 51 -1.31 -4.61 6.15
CA ALA A 51 -0.37 -5.70 6.39
C ALA A 51 -0.58 -6.32 7.79
N LEU A 52 -0.49 -7.64 7.86
CA LEU A 52 -0.28 -8.33 9.13
C LEU A 52 1.20 -8.27 9.49
N ARG A 53 1.53 -8.08 10.77
CA ARG A 53 2.91 -7.99 11.26
C ARG A 53 3.17 -9.04 12.33
N ILE A 54 4.18 -9.87 12.12
CA ILE A 54 4.64 -10.91 13.06
C ILE A 54 6.16 -10.86 13.08
N ASP A 55 6.77 -10.68 14.25
CA ASP A 55 8.23 -10.68 14.45
C ASP A 55 9.00 -9.82 13.42
N GLY A 56 8.48 -8.64 13.11
CA GLY A 56 9.08 -7.69 12.15
C GLY A 56 8.83 -8.01 10.67
N ARG A 57 8.20 -9.14 10.35
CA ARG A 57 7.80 -9.55 8.99
C ARG A 57 6.40 -9.06 8.67
N GLN A 58 6.14 -8.82 7.39
CA GLN A 58 4.86 -8.29 6.90
C GLN A 58 4.20 -9.27 5.93
N TYR A 59 2.88 -9.44 6.04
CA TYR A 59 2.10 -10.37 5.24
C TYR A 59 0.86 -9.71 4.66
N CYS A 60 0.49 -10.08 3.44
CA CYS A 60 -0.70 -9.55 2.76
C CYS A 60 -2.01 -10.09 3.34
N CYS A 61 -1.99 -11.28 3.93
CA CYS A 61 -3.17 -11.94 4.49
C CYS A 61 -2.79 -12.99 5.54
N GLU A 62 -3.78 -13.47 6.28
CA GLU A 62 -3.61 -14.48 7.33
C GLU A 62 -3.04 -15.79 6.78
N HIS A 63 -3.49 -16.21 5.59
CA HIS A 63 -2.99 -17.42 4.94
C HIS A 63 -1.47 -17.36 4.70
N CYS A 64 -0.97 -16.22 4.19
CA CYS A 64 0.46 -16.04 3.97
C CYS A 64 1.26 -16.01 5.28
N ALA A 65 0.71 -15.41 6.33
CA ALA A 65 1.33 -15.39 7.64
C ALA A 65 1.45 -16.80 8.24
N GLN A 66 0.36 -17.58 8.23
CA GLN A 66 0.33 -18.94 8.75
C GLN A 66 1.23 -19.91 7.96
N ALA A 67 1.31 -19.72 6.63
CA ALA A 67 2.14 -20.53 5.76
C ALA A 67 3.64 -20.29 5.94
N ALA A 68 4.04 -19.05 6.27
CA ALA A 68 5.45 -18.70 6.49
C ALA A 68 5.90 -18.88 7.95
N ASP A 69 5.02 -18.60 8.91
CA ASP A 69 5.30 -18.71 10.34
C ASP A 69 4.24 -19.65 10.96
N HIS A 70 4.54 -20.96 10.94
CA HIS A 70 3.67 -21.99 11.50
C HIS A 70 3.32 -21.68 12.96
N GLY A 71 2.03 -21.41 13.22
CA GLY A 71 1.53 -21.04 14.56
C GLY A 71 1.37 -19.54 14.79
N ALA A 72 1.71 -18.69 13.81
CA ALA A 72 1.32 -17.30 13.84
C ALA A 72 -0.21 -17.18 13.82
N ARG A 73 -0.79 -16.79 14.96
CA ARG A 73 -2.15 -16.27 15.05
C ARG A 73 -2.04 -14.75 15.01
N PRO A 74 -1.98 -14.13 13.82
CA PRO A 74 -2.06 -12.68 13.74
C PRO A 74 -3.36 -12.27 14.46
N ALA A 75 -3.29 -11.25 15.33
CA ALA A 75 -4.48 -10.71 15.95
C ALA A 75 -5.42 -10.27 14.82
N ALA A 76 -6.49 -11.04 14.61
CA ALA A 76 -7.40 -10.83 13.51
C ALA A 76 -7.95 -9.41 13.61
N ASN A 77 -7.66 -8.58 12.61
CA ASN A 77 -8.38 -7.35 12.36
C ASN A 77 -9.79 -7.63 11.77
N SER A 78 -10.37 -8.79 12.09
CA SER A 78 -11.63 -9.34 11.58
C SER A 78 -12.85 -8.45 11.88
N GLY A 79 -12.72 -7.46 12.76
CA GLY A 79 -13.77 -6.49 13.07
C GLY A 79 -13.76 -5.18 12.28
N ARG A 80 -12.73 -4.88 11.48
CA ARG A 80 -12.66 -3.61 10.71
C ARG A 80 -12.66 -3.87 9.22
N ARG A 81 -13.83 -4.17 8.66
CA ARG A 81 -14.09 -3.85 7.25
C ARG A 81 -14.10 -2.34 7.13
N GLN A 82 -12.95 -1.76 6.82
CA GLN A 82 -12.74 -0.31 6.87
C GLN A 82 -13.28 0.44 5.64
N PHE A 83 -13.74 -0.29 4.62
CA PHE A 83 -14.48 0.26 3.49
C PHE A 83 -15.99 0.32 3.80
N GLY A 84 -16.34 0.89 4.96
CA GLY A 84 -17.71 1.33 5.25
C GLY A 84 -17.80 2.81 4.89
N GLU A 85 -18.49 3.10 3.78
CA GLU A 85 -19.11 4.38 3.39
C GLU A 85 -18.43 5.69 3.85
N ARG A 86 -17.10 5.76 3.80
CA ARG A 86 -16.39 7.03 3.95
C ARG A 86 -16.50 7.76 2.62
N PHE A 87 -17.50 8.63 2.51
CA PHE A 87 -17.52 9.67 1.47
C PHE A 87 -16.17 10.39 1.52
N LEU A 88 -15.39 10.29 0.44
CA LEU A 88 -14.26 11.18 0.21
C LEU A 88 -14.84 12.60 0.28
N ARG A 89 -14.39 13.38 1.26
CA ARG A 89 -14.73 14.81 1.27
C ARG A 89 -14.23 15.37 -0.07
N PRO A 90 -15.05 16.12 -0.82
CA PRO A 90 -14.57 16.77 -2.02
C PRO A 90 -13.33 17.60 -1.66
N ALA A 91 -12.36 17.64 -2.56
CA ALA A 91 -11.26 18.58 -2.44
C ALA A 91 -11.85 20.00 -2.27
N PRO A 92 -11.24 20.87 -1.45
CA PRO A 92 -11.66 22.28 -1.42
C PRO A 92 -11.65 22.82 -2.85
N ASP A 93 -12.68 23.59 -3.20
CA ASP A 93 -12.76 24.20 -4.52
C ASP A 93 -11.57 25.14 -4.73
N GLU A 94 -10.96 25.03 -5.91
CA GLU A 94 -10.00 25.97 -6.48
C GLU A 94 -10.66 26.67 -7.66
#